data_AF-A0A7V3N0F6-F1
#
_entry.id   AF-A0A7V3N0F6-F1
#
_cell.length_a   1.000
_cell.length_b   1.000
_cell.length_c   1.000
_cell.angle_alpha   90.00
_cell.angle_beta   90.00
_cell.angle_gamma   90.00
#
_symmetry.space_group_name_H-M   'P 1'
#
loop_
_entity.id
_entity.type
_entity.pdbx_description
1 polymer ?
#
loop_
_entity_poly.entity_id
_entity_poly.type
_entity_poly.pdbx_seq_one_letter_code
_entity_poly.pdbx_strand_id
1 'polypeptide(L)' 'MRTTMAIDDDVLLAVKERARRENRSAGEVLSELVRHALRSQGTESTTGRAEEFLGFEPLPHRGDAVSNALIDRLRDDEAI' A
#
# COMPACT_ATOMS: atom_id res chain seq x y z
N MET A 1 11.84 -17.25 -3.48
CA MET A 1 11.50 -18.41 -4.34
C MET A 1 11.12 -17.89 -5.71
N ARG A 2 11.38 -18.65 -6.80
CA ARG A 2 10.94 -18.28 -8.15
C ARG A 2 9.60 -18.95 -8.41
N THR A 3 8.56 -18.14 -8.55
CA THR A 3 7.18 -18.59 -8.73
C THR A 3 6.62 -17.93 -9.99
N THR A 4 5.78 -18.65 -10.73
CA THR A 4 4.99 -18.09 -11.83
C THR A 4 3.58 -17.88 -11.33
N MET A 5 3.06 -16.66 -11.47
CA MET A 5 1.71 -16.30 -11.04
C MET A 5 1.12 -15.35 -12.07
N ALA A 6 -0.19 -15.42 -12.29
CA ALA A 6 -0.90 -14.42 -13.08
C ALA A 6 -1.05 -13.14 -12.24
N ILE A 7 -0.82 -11.99 -12.87
CA ILE A 7 -0.97 -10.65 -12.28
C ILE A 7 -1.55 -9.74 -13.35
N ASP A 8 -2.33 -8.75 -12.93
CA ASP A 8 -2.88 -7.75 -13.85
C ASP A 8 -1.77 -6.83 -14.40
N ASP A 9 -1.99 -6.31 -15.61
CA ASP A 9 -0.99 -5.52 -16.33
C ASP A 9 -0.68 -4.18 -15.63
N ASP A 10 -1.67 -3.56 -15.00
CA ASP A 10 -1.54 -2.33 -14.23
C ASP A 10 -0.70 -2.54 -12.97
N VAL A 11 -0.92 -3.65 -12.26
CA VAL A 11 -0.12 -4.06 -11.10
C VAL A 11 1.33 -4.32 -11.52
N LEU A 12 1.55 -5.04 -12.62
CA LEU A 12 2.90 -5.29 -13.14
C LEU A 12 3.63 -3.99 -13.48
N LEU A 13 2.94 -3.04 -14.13
CA LEU A 13 3.49 -1.74 -14.47
C LEU A 13 3.88 -0.95 -13.21
N ALA A 14 3.00 -0.89 -12.21
CA ALA A 14 3.24 -0.19 -10.95
C ALA A 14 4.45 -0.78 -10.18
N VAL A 15 4.56 -2.10 -10.13
CA VAL A 15 5.68 -2.80 -9.49
C VAL A 15 6.99 -2.50 -10.22
N LYS A 16 7.00 -2.50 -11.56
CA LYS A 16 8.21 -2.19 -12.35
C LYS A 16 8.69 -0.76 -12.14
N GLU A 17 7.78 0.21 -12.12
CA GLU A 17 8.13 1.60 -11.84
C GLU A 17 8.73 1.77 -10.45
N ARG A 18 8.13 1.14 -9.44
CA ARG A 18 8.65 1.15 -8.07
C ARG A 18 10.02 0.48 -7.96
N ALA A 19 10.18 -0.68 -8.59
CA ALA A 19 11.44 -1.41 -8.63
C ALA A 19 12.58 -0.60 -9.27
N ARG A 20 12.28 0.15 -10.35
CA ARG A 20 13.24 1.07 -10.97
C ARG A 20 13.66 2.20 -10.03
N ARG A 21 12.70 2.81 -9.31
CA ARG A 21 12.97 3.89 -8.34
C ARG A 21 13.83 3.41 -7.16
N GLU A 22 13.62 2.18 -6.73
CA GLU A 22 14.33 1.59 -5.58
C GLU A 22 15.65 0.87 -5.98
N ASN A 23 15.98 0.76 -7.27
CA ASN A 23 17.08 -0.08 -7.80
C ASN A 23 17.00 -1.54 -7.34
N ARG A 24 15.78 -2.10 -7.31
CA ARG A 24 15.51 -3.48 -6.87
C ARG A 24 14.85 -4.27 -7.98
N SER A 25 14.79 -5.59 -7.84
CA SER A 25 14.07 -6.42 -8.81
C SER A 25 12.55 -6.34 -8.60
N ALA A 26 11.77 -6.41 -9.68
CA ALA A 26 10.30 -6.40 -9.62
C ALA A 26 9.75 -7.52 -8.72
N GLY A 27 10.35 -8.71 -8.76
CA GLY A 27 9.96 -9.84 -7.91
C GLY A 27 10.23 -9.60 -6.41
N GLU A 28 11.29 -8.88 -6.08
CA GLU A 28 11.62 -8.53 -4.69
C GLU A 28 10.63 -7.51 -4.13
N VAL A 29 10.35 -6.45 -4.89
CA VAL A 29 9.35 -5.42 -4.54
C VAL A 29 7.96 -6.04 -4.41
N LEU A 30 7.55 -6.90 -5.35
CA LEU A 30 6.27 -7.61 -5.26
C LEU A 30 6.23 -8.54 -4.04
N SER A 31 7.30 -9.28 -3.75
CA SER A 31 7.34 -10.17 -2.60
C SER A 31 7.22 -9.40 -1.28
N GLU A 32 7.82 -8.22 -1.18
CA GLU A 32 7.71 -7.35 -0.01
C GLU A 32 6.30 -6.79 0.15
N LEU A 33 5.70 -6.30 -0.95
CA LEU A 33 4.33 -5.81 -0.99
C LEU A 33 3.34 -6.87 -0.52
N VAL A 34 3.43 -8.09 -1.07
CA VAL A 34 2.59 -9.22 -0.68
C VAL A 34 2.80 -9.55 0.80
N ARG A 35 4.05 -9.55 1.29
CA ARG A 35 4.32 -9.82 2.70
C ARG A 35 3.72 -8.73 3.60
N HIS A 36 3.75 -7.47 3.20
CA HIS A 36 3.09 -6.38 3.93
C HIS A 36 1.58 -6.54 3.96
N ALA A 37 0.96 -6.84 2.82
CA ALA A 37 -0.49 -7.07 2.73
C ALA A 37 -0.94 -8.26 3.59
N LEU A 38 -0.18 -9.36 3.59
CA LEU A 38 -0.48 -10.53 4.43
C LEU A 38 -0.27 -10.27 5.93
N ARG A 39 0.71 -9.44 6.31
CA ARG A 39 0.89 -9.00 7.71
C ARG A 39 -0.23 -8.05 8.15
N SER A 40 -0.67 -7.15 7.27
CA SER A 40 -1.74 -6.21 7.55
C SER A 40 -3.09 -6.89 7.75
N GLN A 41 -3.37 -7.98 7.02
CA GLN A 41 -4.55 -8.83 7.25
C GLN A 41 -4.52 -9.54 8.61
N GLY A 42 -3.34 -9.74 9.20
CA GLY A 42 -3.19 -10.19 10.59
C GLY A 42 -3.47 -9.08 11.63
N THR A 43 -3.55 -7.82 11.19
CA THR A 43 -3.88 -6.64 12.02
C THR A 43 -5.31 -6.15 11.79
N GLU A 44 -6.14 -6.87 11.01
CA GLU A 44 -7.60 -6.64 10.98
C GLU A 44 -8.32 -7.16 12.24
N SER A 45 -7.59 -7.52 13.28
CA SER A 45 -8.13 -7.76 14.63
C SER A 45 -7.28 -7.04 15.68
N THR A 46 -7.21 -5.73 15.60
CA THR A 46 -7.07 -4.90 16.81
C THR A 46 -7.75 -3.54 16.64
N THR A 47 -8.99 -3.57 16.16
CA THR A 47 -10.04 -2.66 16.65
C THR A 47 -10.33 -2.82 18.16
N GLY A 48 -9.51 -3.59 18.89
CA GLY A 48 -9.52 -3.78 20.34
C GLY A 48 -8.18 -3.45 21.03
N ARG A 49 -7.34 -2.56 20.47
CA ARG A 49 -6.36 -1.81 21.28
C ARG A 49 -6.79 -0.35 21.42
N ALA A 50 -8.10 -0.15 21.59
CA ALA A 50 -8.56 0.74 22.64
C ALA A 50 -7.94 0.24 23.97
N GLU A 51 -7.67 1.15 24.92
CA GLU A 51 -7.09 0.88 26.25
C GLU A 51 -5.55 1.01 26.40
N GLU A 52 -4.82 1.65 25.51
CA GLU A 52 -3.56 2.32 25.92
C GLU A 52 -3.75 3.82 25.75
N PHE A 53 -3.88 4.53 26.87
CA PHE A 53 -4.07 5.97 26.93
C PHE A 53 -2.84 6.68 26.33
N LEU A 54 -2.90 6.99 25.04
CA LEU A 54 -1.84 7.69 24.28
C LEU A 54 -1.81 9.21 24.55
N GLY A 55 -2.64 9.72 25.48
CA GLY A 55 -2.79 11.15 25.76
C GLY A 55 -3.61 11.93 24.71
N PHE A 56 -4.12 11.25 23.68
CA PHE A 56 -5.07 11.76 22.70
C PHE A 56 -5.91 10.62 22.14
N GLU A 57 -7.08 10.94 21.59
CA GLU A 57 -7.97 9.97 20.93
C GLU A 57 -7.57 9.84 19.45
N PRO A 58 -7.07 8.68 19.00
CA PRO A 58 -6.75 8.47 17.59
C PRO A 58 -8.01 8.67 16.73
N LEU A 59 -7.86 9.39 15.63
CA LEU A 59 -8.97 9.54 14.69
C LEU A 59 -9.36 8.17 14.13
N PRO A 60 -10.66 7.87 14.00
CA PRO A 60 -11.11 6.62 13.41
C PRO A 60 -10.59 6.54 11.97
N HIS A 61 -10.35 5.33 11.49
CA HIS A 61 -9.96 5.11 10.10
C HIS A 61 -11.03 5.70 9.16
N ARG A 62 -10.62 6.61 8.27
CA ARG A 62 -11.51 7.27 7.30
C ARG A 62 -11.09 6.92 5.88
N GLY A 63 -11.84 6.01 5.26
CA GLY A 63 -11.73 5.68 3.84
C GLY A 63 -10.43 5.00 3.44
N ASP A 64 -10.22 4.93 2.13
CA ASP A 64 -9.08 4.23 1.54
C ASP A 64 -7.76 4.97 1.76
N ALA A 65 -6.65 4.22 1.75
CA ALA A 65 -5.32 4.80 1.83
C ALA A 65 -5.04 5.76 0.66
N VAL A 66 -4.74 7.01 0.97
CA VAL A 66 -4.41 8.03 -0.03
C VAL A 66 -3.06 7.70 -0.69
N SER A 67 -3.04 7.60 -2.02
CA SER A 67 -1.83 7.31 -2.80
C SER A 67 -1.35 8.54 -3.57
N ASN A 68 -0.05 8.58 -3.93
CA ASN A 68 0.46 9.66 -4.80
C ASN A 68 -0.23 9.68 -6.16
N ALA A 69 -0.60 8.52 -6.71
CA ALA A 69 -1.36 8.47 -7.97
C ALA A 69 -2.75 9.12 -7.84
N LEU A 70 -3.41 8.98 -6.68
CA LEU A 70 -4.67 9.68 -6.40
C LEU A 70 -4.45 11.19 -6.27
N ILE A 71 -3.37 11.60 -5.61
CA ILE A 71 -3.02 13.02 -5.46
C ILE A 71 -2.72 13.65 -6.83
N ASP A 72 -1.91 12.99 -7.65
CA ASP A 72 -1.54 13.51 -8.97
C ASP A 72 -2.77 13.62 -9.89
N ARG A 73 -3.66 12.63 -9.88
CA ARG A 73 -4.94 12.70 -10.60
C ARG A 73 -5.79 13.89 -10.16
N LEU A 74 -5.95 14.09 -8.85
CA LEU A 74 -6.76 15.20 -8.32
C LEU A 74 -6.15 16.56 -8.68
N ARG A 75 -4.82 16.68 -8.72
CA ARG A 75 -4.14 17.91 -9.12
C ARG A 75 -4.32 18.21 -10.60
N ASP A 76 -4.33 17.18 -11.45
CA ASP A 76 -4.59 17.32 -12.88
C ASP A 76 -6.06 17.69 -13.14
N ASP A 77 -7.00 17.09 -12.39
CA ASP A 77 -8.44 17.35 -12.51
C ASP A 77 -8.85 18.74 -11.98
N GLU A 78 -8.14 19.29 -11.00
CA GLU A 78 -8.38 20.64 -10.42
C GLU A 78 -7.55 21.77 -11.08
N ALA A 79 -6.73 21.47 -12.09
CA ALA A 79 -5.93 22.48 -12.77
C ALA A 79 -6.83 23.43 -13.60
N ILE A 80 -7.19 24.59 -13.01
CA ILE A 80 -7.71 25.79 -13.69
C ILE A 80 -6.56 26.52 -14.39
#